data_AF-A0A1E5PPW6-F1
#
_entry.id   AF-A0A1E5PPW6-F1
#
_cell.length_a   1.000
_cell.length_b   1.000
_cell.length_c   1.000
_cell.angle_alpha   90.00
_cell.angle_beta   90.00
_cell.angle_gamma   90.00
#
_symmetry.space_group_name_H-M   'P 1'
#
loop_
_entity.id
_entity.type
_entity.pdbx_description
1 polymer ?
#
loop_
_entity_poly.entity_id
_entity_poly.type
_entity_poly.pdbx_seq_one_letter_code
_entity_poly.pdbx_strand_id
1 'polypeptide(L)' 'MIVHPESSKGGRKLTAHALGMDVDLGRAQRPRRVAEFLRRAGQEDMDLSEDGPISWEGGVPEWWKRPDA' A
#
# COMPACT_ATOMS: atom_id res chain seq x y z
N MET A 1 1.17 -1.46 8.09
CA MET A 1 1.65 -1.89 6.74
C MET A 1 2.47 -0.75 6.17
N ILE A 2 3.52 -1.04 5.40
CA ILE A 2 4.31 -0.04 4.67
C ILE A 2 3.97 -0.08 3.19
N VAL A 3 3.64 1.07 2.63
CA VAL A 3 3.58 1.32 1.18
C VAL A 3 4.86 2.04 0.79
N HIS A 4 5.70 1.36 0.00
CA HIS A 4 6.98 1.89 -0.43
C HIS A 4 6.84 2.92 -1.58
N PRO A 5 7.92 3.68 -1.88
CA PRO A 5 7.90 4.60 -3.02
C PRO A 5 7.65 3.87 -4.35
N GLU A 6 7.24 4.63 -5.37
CA GLU A 6 7.10 4.06 -6.70
C GLU A 6 8.44 3.53 -7.20
N SER A 7 8.44 2.29 -7.67
CA SER A 7 9.65 1.67 -8.23
C SER A 7 9.82 2.04 -9.70
N SER A 8 11.06 1.98 -10.20
CA SER A 8 11.35 2.13 -11.64
C SER A 8 10.65 1.10 -12.54
N LYS A 9 10.11 0.02 -11.96
CA LYS A 9 9.30 -1.00 -12.66
C LYS A 9 7.80 -0.68 -12.65
N GLY A 10 7.42 0.50 -12.15
CA GLY A 10 6.03 0.93 -11.94
C GLY A 10 5.43 0.39 -10.64
N GLY A 11 4.47 1.13 -10.12
CA GLY A 11 3.73 0.77 -8.90
C GLY A 11 4.58 0.76 -7.63
N ARG A 12 3.90 0.51 -6.51
CA ARG A 12 4.43 0.59 -5.15
C ARG A 12 4.44 -0.77 -4.48
N LYS A 13 5.56 -1.16 -3.90
CA LYS A 13 5.68 -2.40 -3.11
C LYS A 13 4.89 -2.26 -1.81
N LEU A 14 4.25 -3.34 -1.37
CA LEU A 14 3.51 -3.41 -0.12
C LEU A 14 4.20 -4.40 0.82
N THR A 15 4.49 -3.96 2.04
CA THR A 15 5.07 -4.81 3.09
C THR A 15 4.17 -4.81 4.32
N ALA A 16 3.69 -5.99 4.72
CA ALA A 16 2.99 -6.15 6.00
C ALA A 16 3.96 -6.64 7.07
N HIS A 17 3.86 -6.07 8.26
CA HIS A 17 4.50 -6.60 9.45
C HIS A 17 3.51 -7.54 10.13
N ALA A 18 3.80 -8.83 10.13
CA ALA A 18 2.97 -9.85 10.74
C ALA A 18 3.85 -10.83 11.51
N LEU A 19 3.47 -11.14 12.76
CA LEU A 19 4.18 -12.10 13.62
C LEU A 19 5.70 -11.80 13.75
N GLY A 20 6.09 -10.52 13.77
CA GLY A 20 7.49 -10.10 13.85
C GLY A 20 8.28 -10.26 12.54
N MET A 21 7.61 -10.55 11.42
CA MET A 21 8.22 -10.69 10.10
C MET A 21 7.66 -9.71 9.08
N ASP A 22 8.51 -9.32 8.13
CA ASP A 22 8.14 -8.50 6.98
C ASP A 22 7.72 -9.40 5.83
N VAL A 23 6.47 -9.28 5.40
CA VAL A 23 5.90 -10.06 4.30
C VAL A 23 5.67 -9.15 3.10
N ASP A 24 6.25 -9.50 1.96
CA ASP A 24 5.96 -8.84 0.68
C ASP A 24 4.57 -9.28 0.20
N LEU A 25 3.63 -8.34 0.19
CA LEU A 25 2.27 -8.58 -0.29
C LEU A 25 2.14 -8.40 -1.81
N GLY A 26 3.14 -7.82 -2.47
CA GLY A 26 3.15 -7.55 -3.90
C GLY A 26 3.23 -6.06 -4.25
N ARG A 27 2.79 -5.70 -5.46
CA ARG A 27 2.81 -4.33 -5.98
C ARG A 27 1.41 -3.81 -6.28
N ALA A 28 1.14 -2.58 -5.86
CA ALA A 28 -0.09 -1.86 -6.16
C ALA A 28 0.16 -0.67 -7.08
N GLN A 29 -0.74 -0.48 -8.06
CA GLN A 29 -0.68 0.64 -9.02
C GLN A 29 -1.75 1.71 -8.75
N ARG A 30 -2.81 1.39 -7.98
CA ARG A 30 -3.84 2.33 -7.50
C ARG A 30 -4.20 2.07 -6.03
N PRO A 31 -4.63 3.06 -5.23
CA PRO A 31 -4.91 2.86 -3.80
C PRO A 31 -5.93 1.74 -3.53
N ARG A 32 -6.92 1.56 -4.42
CA ARG A 32 -7.89 0.46 -4.33
C ARG A 32 -7.25 -0.94 -4.31
N ARG A 33 -6.08 -1.12 -4.96
CA ARG A 33 -5.32 -2.39 -4.89
C ARG A 33 -4.75 -2.62 -3.50
N VAL A 34 -4.34 -1.57 -2.78
CA VAL A 34 -3.83 -1.66 -1.40
C VAL A 34 -4.88 -2.25 -0.48
N ALA A 35 -6.12 -1.76 -0.56
CA ALA A 35 -7.26 -2.30 0.18
C ALA A 35 -7.52 -3.79 -0.16
N GLU A 36 -7.39 -4.19 -1.43
CA GLU A 36 -7.53 -5.59 -1.85
C GLU A 36 -6.46 -6.51 -1.21
N PHE A 37 -5.21 -6.04 -1.12
CA PHE A 37 -4.12 -6.79 -0.49
C PHE A 37 -4.34 -6.91 1.03
N LEU A 38 -4.75 -5.84 1.69
CA LEU A 38 -5.08 -5.86 3.13
C LEU A 38 -6.21 -6.83 3.44
N ARG A 39 -7.31 -6.77 2.68
CA ARG A 39 -8.44 -7.70 2.86
C ARG A 39 -8.00 -9.16 2.72
N ARG A 40 -7.15 -9.47 1.72
CA ARG A 40 -6.60 -10.83 1.54
C ARG A 40 -5.67 -11.26 2.66
N ALA A 41 -5.04 -10.31 3.34
CA ALA A 41 -4.24 -10.55 4.54
C ALA A 41 -5.09 -10.61 5.84
N GLY A 42 -6.43 -10.56 5.74
CA GLY A 42 -7.34 -10.56 6.89
C GLY A 42 -7.38 -9.23 7.64
N GLN A 43 -6.95 -8.14 7.00
CA GLN A 43 -6.99 -6.79 7.54
C GLN A 43 -8.09 -6.00 6.81
N GLU A 44 -9.32 -6.12 7.29
CA GLU A 44 -10.50 -5.49 6.70
C GLU A 44 -10.75 -4.09 7.31
N ASP A 45 -11.42 -3.21 6.57
CA ASP A 45 -11.85 -1.86 7.03
C ASP A 45 -10.74 -0.95 7.60
N MET A 46 -9.49 -1.16 7.17
CA MET A 46 -8.37 -0.32 7.56
C MET A 46 -8.50 1.10 7.00
N ASP A 47 -8.28 2.11 7.86
CA ASP A 47 -8.17 3.49 7.42
C ASP A 47 -6.94 3.67 6.52
N LEU A 48 -7.15 4.17 5.31
CA LEU A 48 -6.10 4.41 4.30
C LEU A 48 -5.59 5.85 4.32
N SER A 49 -6.10 6.70 5.22
CA SER A 49 -5.64 8.07 5.40
C SER A 49 -4.15 8.13 5.79
N GLU A 50 -3.53 9.32 5.69
CA GLU A 50 -2.14 9.52 6.13
C GLU A 50 -2.00 9.32 7.65
N ASP A 51 -3.02 9.68 8.42
CA ASP A 51 -3.08 9.48 9.87
C ASP A 51 -3.46 8.04 10.28
N GLY A 52 -3.76 7.20 9.29
CA GLY A 52 -4.15 5.81 9.49
C GLY A 52 -2.99 4.87 9.84
N PRO A 53 -3.27 3.58 10.06
CA PRO A 53 -2.28 2.54 10.39
C PRO A 53 -1.34 2.14 9.24
N ILE A 54 -1.36 2.87 8.12
CA ILE A 54 -0.54 2.62 6.94
C ILE A 54 0.57 3.67 6.88
N SER A 55 1.81 3.21 6.89
CA SER A 55 2.96 4.06 6.66
C SER A 55 3.18 4.23 5.15
N TRP A 56 3.05 5.46 4.67
CA TRP A 56 3.23 5.82 3.26
C TRP A 56 4.64 6.37 3.02
N GLU A 57 5.59 5.53 2.64
CA GLU A 57 6.93 5.95 2.27
C GLU A 57 6.94 6.34 0.79
N GLY A 58 7.20 7.60 0.45
CA GLY A 58 7.20 8.08 -0.94
C GLY A 58 5.88 8.70 -1.41
N GLY A 59 5.03 9.11 -0.48
CA GLY A 59 3.92 10.02 -0.74
C GLY A 59 2.54 9.48 -0.41
N VAL A 60 1.67 10.40 0.01
CA VAL A 60 0.28 10.15 0.40
C VAL A 60 -0.55 9.54 -0.74
N PRO A 61 -1.70 8.91 -0.42
CA PRO A 61 -2.63 8.39 -1.42
C PRO A 61 -2.93 9.34 -2.58
N GLU A 62 -2.95 10.65 -2.32
CA GLU A 62 -3.23 11.70 -3.32
C GLU A 62 -2.10 11.90 -4.35
N TRP A 63 -0.87 11.48 -4.04
CA TRP A 63 0.27 11.52 -4.97
C TRP A 63 0.38 10.26 -5.83
N TRP A 64 -0.54 9.30 -5.68
CA TRP A 64 -0.71 8.23 -6.64
C TRP A 64 -1.25 8.86 -7.92
N LYS A 65 -0.35 9.25 -8.83
CA LYS A 65 -0.73 9.76 -10.14
C LYS A 65 -1.77 8.81 -10.72
N ARG A 66 -2.99 9.34 -10.98
CA ARG A 66 -3.95 8.64 -11.83
C ARG A 66 -3.18 8.27 -13.10
N PRO A 67 -3.21 7.01 -13.58
CA PRO A 67 -2.96 6.83 -15.00
C PRO A 67 -4.01 7.70 -15.69
N ASP A 68 -3.55 8.53 -16.61
CA ASP A 68 -4.38 9.42 -17.41
C ASP A 68 -5.63 8.64 -17.85
N ALA A 69 -6.79 9.27 -17.65
CA ALA A 69 -8.09 8.69 -18.01
C ALA A 69 -8.16 8.39 -19.51
#